data_AF-A0A2L1WFG3-F1
#
_entry.id   AF-A0A2L1WFG3-F1
#
_cell.length_a   1.000
_cell.length_b   1.000
_cell.length_c   1.000
_cell.angle_alpha   90.00
_cell.angle_beta   90.00
_cell.angle_gamma   90.00
#
_symmetry.space_group_name_H-M   'P 1'
#
loop_
_entity.id
_entity.type
_entity.pdbx_description
1 polymer ?
#
loop_
_entity_poly.entity_id
_entity_poly.type
_entity_poly.pdbx_seq_one_letter_code
_entity_poly.pdbx_strand_id
1 'polypeptide(L)'
;MANKSLRILIADAHPHQRLQLERMLNGLGYYRIAPVDSFEELQRLVLGALQPFHLLLGNIELASHAGVDLARFCRVSTQIQHALLYHCAQLKVPAVPQAERQAVSLSLPHVPDDAALASFMSIVDAPLVVGTLRMPDGLRRVGPRAPGNLAQTVFHR
;
A
#
# COMPACT_ATOMS: atom_id res chain seq x y z
N MET A 1 -6.07 -10.12 -4.72
CA MET A 1 -7.27 -9.86 -3.90
C MET A 1 -6.89 -8.81 -2.87
N ALA A 2 -7.74 -7.80 -2.65
CA ALA A 2 -7.47 -6.73 -1.70
C ALA A 2 -7.28 -7.26 -0.27
N ASN A 3 -6.23 -6.83 0.41
CA ASN A 3 -5.97 -7.22 1.80
C ASN A 3 -6.88 -6.44 2.76
N LYS A 4 -7.97 -7.09 3.21
CA LYS A 4 -8.99 -6.50 4.09
C LYS A 4 -8.48 -6.17 5.51
N SER A 5 -7.28 -6.61 5.86
CA SER A 5 -6.67 -6.36 7.18
C SER A 5 -5.80 -5.11 7.20
N LEU A 6 -5.56 -4.46 6.06
CA LEU A 6 -4.74 -3.24 6.00
C LEU A 6 -5.36 -2.12 6.84
N ARG A 7 -4.56 -1.59 7.75
CA ARG A 7 -4.91 -0.43 8.59
C ARG A 7 -4.43 0.83 7.91
N ILE A 8 -5.36 1.68 7.51
CA ILE A 8 -5.11 2.86 6.67
C ILE A 8 -5.47 4.12 7.46
N LEU A 9 -4.59 5.12 7.43
CA LEU A 9 -4.86 6.47 7.91
C LEU A 9 -5.14 7.38 6.72
N ILE A 10 -6.17 8.23 6.82
CA ILE A 10 -6.37 9.36 5.90
C ILE A 10 -6.19 10.64 6.70
N ALA A 11 -5.14 11.39 6.41
CA ALA A 11 -4.78 12.61 7.12
C ALA A 11 -4.96 13.82 6.20
N ASP A 12 -6.08 14.53 6.38
CA ASP A 12 -6.42 15.71 5.59
C ASP A 12 -7.42 16.60 6.34
N ALA A 13 -7.19 17.90 6.36
CA ALA A 13 -8.07 18.86 7.01
C ALA A 13 -9.43 18.95 6.29
N HIS A 14 -9.46 18.74 4.97
CA HIS A 14 -10.67 18.93 4.17
C HIS A 14 -11.61 17.70 4.29
N PRO A 15 -12.82 17.84 4.86
CA PRO A 15 -13.72 16.72 5.07
C PRO A 15 -14.20 16.08 3.75
N HIS A 16 -14.37 16.88 2.69
CA HIS A 16 -14.76 16.38 1.38
C HIS A 16 -13.69 15.46 0.76
N GLN A 17 -12.41 15.82 0.89
CA GLN A 17 -11.29 15.02 0.37
C GLN A 17 -11.15 13.72 1.16
N ARG A 18 -11.26 13.78 2.49
CA ARG A 18 -11.28 12.57 3.35
C ARG A 18 -12.38 11.60 2.93
N LEU A 19 -13.61 12.09 2.81
CA LEU A 19 -14.75 11.28 2.43
C LEU A 19 -14.57 10.67 1.02
N GLN A 20 -14.04 11.44 0.07
CA GLN A 20 -13.76 10.94 -1.27
C GLN A 20 -12.76 9.78 -1.23
N LEU A 21 -11.61 9.98 -0.57
CA LEU A 21 -10.56 8.96 -0.45
C LEU A 21 -11.09 7.70 0.27
N GLU A 22 -11.87 7.87 1.32
CA GLU A 22 -12.49 6.76 2.04
C GLU A 22 -13.44 5.96 1.13
N ARG A 23 -14.27 6.64 0.32
CA ARG A 23 -15.17 5.96 -0.63
C ARG A 23 -14.39 5.20 -1.70
N MET A 24 -13.29 5.75 -2.21
CA MET A 24 -12.44 5.08 -3.19
C MET A 24 -11.80 3.81 -2.60
N LEU A 25 -11.24 3.90 -1.39
CA LEU A 25 -10.68 2.75 -0.68
C LEU A 25 -11.73 1.67 -0.38
N ASN A 26 -12.92 2.07 0.06
CA ASN A 26 -14.04 1.17 0.29
C ASN A 26 -14.42 0.45 -1.02
N GLY A 27 -14.45 1.16 -2.15
CA GLY A 27 -14.66 0.59 -3.49
C GLY A 27 -13.61 -0.44 -3.90
N LEU A 28 -12.36 -0.26 -3.45
CA LEU A 28 -11.28 -1.23 -3.64
C LEU A 28 -11.29 -2.38 -2.61
N GLY A 29 -12.17 -2.33 -1.60
CA GLY A 29 -12.36 -3.39 -0.61
C GLY A 29 -11.56 -3.23 0.69
N TYR A 30 -11.05 -2.04 0.99
CA TYR A 30 -10.39 -1.71 2.26
C TYR A 30 -11.36 -0.97 3.18
N TYR A 31 -11.47 -1.40 4.44
CA TYR A 31 -12.49 -0.89 5.36
C TYR A 31 -11.96 -0.50 6.75
N ARG A 32 -10.69 -0.80 7.06
CA ARG A 32 -10.05 -0.39 8.33
C ARG A 32 -9.36 0.95 8.16
N ILE A 33 -10.17 1.98 7.96
CA ILE A 33 -9.74 3.34 7.64
C ILE A 33 -9.99 4.23 8.85
N ALA A 34 -8.99 5.01 9.24
CA ALA A 34 -9.08 6.02 10.29
C ALA A 34 -8.80 7.41 9.69
N PRO A 35 -9.84 8.24 9.49
CA PRO A 35 -9.65 9.62 9.05
C PRO A 35 -9.22 10.51 10.23
N VAL A 36 -8.30 11.45 9.97
CA VAL A 36 -7.84 12.48 10.92
C VAL A 36 -7.77 13.84 10.23
N ASP A 37 -8.09 14.90 10.96
CA ASP A 37 -8.20 16.27 10.44
C ASP A 37 -7.09 17.22 10.90
N SER A 38 -6.22 16.75 11.78
CA SER A 38 -5.16 17.54 12.38
C SER A 38 -3.89 16.72 12.55
N PHE A 39 -2.75 17.40 12.54
CA PHE A 39 -1.46 16.74 12.74
C PHE A 39 -1.32 16.19 14.17
N GLU A 40 -1.89 16.86 15.17
CA GLU A 40 -1.87 16.44 16.56
C GLU A 40 -2.63 15.12 16.76
N GLU A 41 -3.75 14.93 16.06
CA GLU A 41 -4.47 13.65 16.06
C GLU A 41 -3.67 12.56 15.34
N LEU A 42 -3.12 12.86 14.17
CA LEU A 42 -2.25 11.93 13.44
C LEU A 42 -1.10 11.46 14.32
N GLN A 43 -0.39 12.40 14.97
CA GLN A 43 0.74 12.09 15.84
C GLN A 43 0.31 11.22 17.03
N ARG A 44 -0.82 11.54 17.68
CA ARG A 44 -1.35 10.72 18.79
C ARG A 44 -1.65 9.29 18.35
N LEU A 45 -2.30 9.10 17.21
CA LEU A 45 -2.60 7.77 16.68
C LEU A 45 -1.34 6.99 16.36
N VAL A 46 -0.35 7.63 15.73
CA VAL A 46 0.91 7.00 15.33
C VAL A 46 1.74 6.61 16.57
N LEU A 47 1.87 7.51 17.55
CA LEU A 47 2.63 7.24 18.78
C LEU A 47 1.95 6.21 19.70
N GLY A 48 0.62 6.20 19.73
CA GLY A 48 -0.17 5.25 20.53
C GLY A 48 -0.43 3.90 19.84
N ALA A 49 0.10 3.68 18.63
CA ALA A 49 -0.22 2.50 17.85
C ALA A 49 0.46 1.24 18.41
N LEU A 50 -0.33 0.25 18.83
CA LEU A 50 0.19 -1.07 19.22
C LEU A 50 0.68 -1.90 18.03
N GLN A 51 0.12 -1.62 16.86
CA GLN A 51 0.50 -2.22 15.59
C GLN A 51 0.76 -1.09 14.60
N PRO A 52 1.63 -1.27 13.61
CA PRO A 52 1.84 -0.25 12.58
C PRO A 52 0.60 -0.07 11.71
N PHE A 53 0.45 1.13 11.18
CA PHE A 53 -0.43 1.41 10.06
C PHE A 53 0.30 1.02 8.78
N HIS A 54 -0.43 0.33 7.90
CA HIS A 54 0.15 -0.14 6.65
C HIS A 54 0.26 0.99 5.65
N LEU A 55 -0.69 1.94 5.69
CA LEU A 55 -0.72 3.06 4.78
C LEU A 55 -1.17 4.34 5.48
N LEU A 56 -0.48 5.44 5.19
CA LEU A 56 -0.95 6.81 5.39
C LEU A 56 -1.23 7.48 4.04
N LEU A 57 -2.44 7.98 3.84
CA LEU A 57 -2.80 8.92 2.78
C LEU A 57 -2.79 10.33 3.39
N GLY A 58 -1.78 11.14 3.07
CA GLY A 58 -1.55 12.40 3.75
C GLY A 58 -1.56 13.61 2.82
N ASN A 59 -2.41 14.59 3.10
CA ASN A 59 -2.25 15.94 2.56
C ASN A 59 -1.07 16.60 3.29
N ILE A 60 -0.02 16.99 2.56
CA ILE A 60 1.20 17.55 3.16
C ILE A 60 0.96 18.89 3.87
N GLU A 61 -0.11 19.60 3.52
CA GLU A 61 -0.50 20.88 4.15
C GLU A 61 -1.01 20.69 5.58
N LEU A 62 -1.46 19.49 5.93
CA LEU A 62 -1.97 19.16 7.27
C LEU A 62 -0.94 19.46 8.36
N ALA A 63 0.31 19.06 8.12
CA ALA A 63 1.41 19.20 9.07
C ALA A 63 2.13 20.56 8.95
N SER A 64 1.88 21.29 7.87
CA SER A 64 2.52 22.59 7.60
C SER A 64 2.13 23.64 8.65
N HIS A 65 0.90 23.59 9.15
CA HIS A 65 0.42 24.46 10.24
C HIS A 65 1.19 24.24 11.56
N ALA A 66 1.71 23.02 11.77
CA ALA A 66 2.53 22.66 12.93
C ALA A 66 4.04 22.83 12.66
N GLY A 67 4.44 23.35 11.50
CA GLY A 67 5.84 23.46 11.10
C GLY A 67 6.54 22.11 10.85
N VAL A 68 5.76 21.05 10.59
CA VAL A 68 6.27 19.69 10.42
C VAL A 68 6.28 19.30 8.94
N ASP A 69 7.41 18.79 8.48
CA ASP A 69 7.51 18.10 7.19
C ASP A 69 6.91 16.69 7.33
N LEU A 70 5.74 16.48 6.72
CA LEU A 70 5.02 15.21 6.79
C LEU A 70 5.81 14.07 6.14
N ALA A 71 6.58 14.33 5.08
CA ALA A 71 7.40 13.30 4.45
C ALA A 71 8.55 12.87 5.37
N ARG A 72 9.15 13.83 6.08
CA ARG A 72 10.15 13.54 7.11
C ARG A 72 9.55 12.77 8.28
N PHE A 73 8.36 13.17 8.75
CA PHE A 73 7.62 12.47 9.80
C PHE A 73 7.36 11.00 9.45
N CYS A 74 6.91 10.72 8.22
CA CYS A 74 6.67 9.35 7.76
C CYS A 74 7.97 8.54 7.72
N ARG A 75 9.08 9.13 7.26
CA ARG A 75 10.37 8.44 7.12
C ARG A 75 10.96 8.01 8.46
N VAL A 76 10.76 8.81 9.52
CA VAL A 76 11.27 8.49 10.86
C VAL A 76 10.32 7.64 11.68
N SER A 77 9.05 7.51 11.26
CA SER A 77 8.04 6.75 11.96
C SER A 77 8.12 5.27 11.61
N THR A 78 8.46 4.43 12.60
CA THR A 78 8.41 2.96 12.46
C THR A 78 6.99 2.41 12.41
N GLN A 79 6.00 3.24 12.77
CA GLN A 79 4.59 2.88 12.84
C GLN A 79 3.85 3.10 11.52
N ILE A 80 4.50 3.65 10.49
CA ILE A 80 3.93 3.87 9.16
C ILE A 80 4.77 3.10 8.14
N GLN A 81 4.17 2.11 7.48
CA GLN A 81 4.89 1.26 6.51
C GLN A 81 4.95 1.90 5.12
N HIS A 82 3.84 2.47 4.66
CA HIS A 82 3.72 3.14 3.38
C HIS A 82 3.05 4.50 3.55
N ALA A 83 3.45 5.47 2.72
CA ALA A 83 2.86 6.79 2.69
C ALA A 83 2.61 7.23 1.25
N LEU A 84 1.37 7.61 0.95
CA LEU A 84 1.00 8.31 -0.28
C LEU A 84 0.68 9.75 0.12
N LEU A 85 1.58 10.66 -0.22
CA LEU A 85 1.46 12.07 0.12
C LEU A 85 0.93 12.83 -1.09
N TYR A 86 0.10 13.82 -0.87
CA TYR A 86 -0.42 14.66 -1.94
C TYR A 86 -0.51 16.11 -1.51
N HIS A 87 -0.60 16.99 -2.49
CA HIS A 87 -0.77 18.43 -2.30
C HIS A 87 -2.23 18.81 -2.61
N CYS A 88 -2.75 19.80 -1.89
CA CYS A 88 -3.86 20.59 -2.40
C CYS A 88 -3.24 21.65 -3.33
N ALA A 89 -3.72 21.79 -4.56
CA ALA A 89 -3.02 22.60 -5.54
C ALA A 89 -3.14 24.12 -5.24
N GLN A 90 -2.12 24.66 -4.58
CA GLN A 90 -1.51 25.92 -4.97
C GLN A 90 -0.02 25.69 -5.25
N LEU A 91 0.24 25.33 -6.51
CA LEU A 91 1.50 25.11 -7.22
C LEU A 91 2.79 25.71 -6.59
N LYS A 92 3.80 24.84 -6.40
CA LYS A 92 5.16 24.94 -6.99
C LYS A 92 5.99 23.69 -6.64
N VAL A 93 6.50 23.00 -7.64
CA VAL A 93 7.26 21.74 -7.49
C VAL A 93 8.75 21.99 -7.73
N PRO A 94 9.66 21.67 -6.79
CA PRO A 94 11.06 21.43 -7.10
C PRO A 94 11.32 19.93 -7.33
N ALA A 95 12.09 19.62 -8.37
CA ALA A 95 12.48 18.27 -8.72
C ALA A 95 13.60 17.74 -7.80
N VAL A 96 13.52 16.47 -7.37
CA VAL A 96 14.56 15.80 -6.57
C VAL A 96 14.91 14.43 -7.18
N PRO A 97 16.21 14.03 -7.25
CA PRO A 97 16.66 12.88 -8.04
C PRO A 97 16.44 11.51 -7.37
N GLN A 98 16.35 10.47 -8.20
CA GLN A 98 16.13 9.08 -7.84
C GLN A 98 17.44 8.34 -7.50
N ALA A 99 17.79 8.21 -6.22
CA ALA A 99 18.74 7.20 -5.76
C ALA A 99 18.45 6.85 -4.29
N GLU A 100 17.87 5.66 -4.07
CA GLU A 100 17.82 4.83 -2.84
C GLU A 100 16.43 4.17 -2.69
N ARG A 101 16.38 2.84 -2.86
CA ARG A 101 15.16 2.04 -2.69
C ARG A 101 15.01 1.60 -1.23
N GLN A 102 14.12 2.25 -0.49
CA GLN A 102 13.45 1.76 0.73
C GLN A 102 12.24 2.69 1.02
N ALA A 103 11.07 2.10 1.32
CA ALA A 103 9.75 2.74 1.49
C ALA A 103 9.31 3.67 0.32
N VAL A 104 8.29 3.24 -0.43
CA VAL A 104 7.72 4.03 -1.54
C VAL A 104 6.93 5.21 -0.94
N SER A 105 7.54 6.40 -0.96
CA SER A 105 6.87 7.68 -0.70
C SER A 105 6.62 8.36 -2.04
N LEU A 106 5.35 8.43 -2.46
CA LEU A 106 4.95 9.13 -3.68
C LEU A 106 4.26 10.43 -3.27
N SER A 107 4.72 11.54 -3.83
CA SER A 107 4.08 12.85 -3.69
C SER A 107 3.32 13.15 -4.98
N LEU A 108 1.98 13.13 -4.92
CA LEU A 108 1.14 13.52 -6.05
C LEU A 108 0.86 15.03 -6.05
N PRO A 109 0.79 15.66 -7.23
CA PRO A 109 0.47 17.09 -7.36
C PRO A 109 -1.00 17.42 -7.04
N HIS A 110 -1.87 16.39 -7.01
CA HIS A 110 -3.30 16.49 -6.73
C HIS A 110 -3.75 15.28 -5.89
N VAL A 111 -4.96 15.34 -5.32
CA VAL A 111 -5.63 14.17 -4.71
C VAL A 111 -5.57 13.01 -5.71
N PRO A 112 -5.16 11.79 -5.29
CA PRO A 112 -5.08 10.65 -6.20
C PRO A 112 -6.44 10.37 -6.85
N ASP A 113 -6.43 10.08 -8.15
CA ASP A 113 -7.59 9.56 -8.84
C ASP A 113 -7.73 8.05 -8.60
N ASP A 114 -8.87 7.46 -9.01
CA ASP A 114 -9.18 6.04 -8.76
C ASP A 114 -8.09 5.12 -9.34
N ALA A 115 -7.57 5.46 -10.52
CA ALA A 115 -6.54 4.70 -11.20
C ALA A 115 -5.19 4.74 -10.46
N ALA A 116 -4.73 5.93 -10.01
CA ALA A 116 -3.50 6.05 -9.24
C ALA A 116 -3.61 5.35 -7.90
N LEU A 117 -4.74 5.49 -7.19
CA LEU A 117 -4.96 4.82 -5.91
C LEU A 117 -4.98 3.29 -6.10
N ALA A 118 -5.70 2.78 -7.10
CA ALA A 118 -5.73 1.34 -7.39
C ALA A 118 -4.33 0.79 -7.75
N SER A 119 -3.58 1.51 -8.59
CA SER A 119 -2.21 1.11 -8.95
C SER A 119 -1.30 1.11 -7.73
N PHE A 120 -1.41 2.10 -6.85
CA PHE A 120 -0.62 2.15 -5.63
C PHE A 120 -0.99 0.99 -4.68
N MET A 121 -2.28 0.73 -4.49
CA MET A 121 -2.75 -0.37 -3.65
C MET A 121 -2.30 -1.75 -4.17
N SER A 122 -2.12 -1.91 -5.49
CA SER A 122 -1.53 -3.13 -6.06
C SER A 122 -0.10 -3.40 -5.59
N ILE A 123 0.66 -2.34 -5.29
CA ILE A 123 2.03 -2.42 -4.75
C ILE A 123 1.96 -2.76 -3.25
N VAL A 124 1.04 -2.14 -2.52
CA VAL A 124 0.85 -2.38 -1.07
C VAL A 124 0.40 -3.82 -0.80
N ASP A 125 -0.47 -4.36 -1.66
CA ASP A 125 -0.95 -5.73 -1.55
C ASP A 125 0.05 -6.79 -2.04
N ALA A 126 1.14 -6.38 -2.70
CA ALA A 126 2.12 -7.31 -3.22
C ALA A 126 2.79 -8.08 -2.05
N PRO A 127 2.86 -9.41 -2.12
CA PRO A 127 3.49 -10.20 -1.06
C PRO A 127 4.96 -9.82 -0.93
N LEU A 128 5.39 -9.50 0.29
CA LEU A 128 6.80 -9.27 0.61
C LEU A 128 7.59 -10.55 0.33
N VAL A 129 8.52 -10.51 -0.62
CA VAL A 129 9.44 -11.61 -0.88
C VAL A 129 10.50 -11.62 0.23
N VAL A 130 10.31 -12.48 1.23
CA VAL A 130 11.20 -12.60 2.41
C VAL A 130 12.50 -13.36 2.08
N GLY A 131 12.53 -14.09 0.97
CA GLY A 131 13.73 -14.75 0.47
C GLY A 131 13.44 -15.58 -0.78
N THR A 132 14.44 -15.71 -1.65
CA THR A 132 14.37 -16.61 -2.82
C THR A 132 15.08 -17.90 -2.47
N LEU A 133 14.32 -18.98 -2.27
CA LEU A 133 14.89 -20.32 -2.16
C LEU A 133 15.34 -20.75 -3.57
N ARG A 134 16.65 -20.99 -3.73
CA ARG A 134 17.18 -21.58 -4.96
C ARG A 134 16.71 -23.04 -5.00
N MET A 135 15.82 -23.36 -5.93
CA MET A 135 15.36 -24.74 -6.12
C MET A 135 16.57 -25.61 -6.49
N PRO A 136 16.82 -26.75 -5.82
CA PRO A 136 17.85 -27.69 -6.23
C PRO A 136 17.54 -28.25 -7.63
N ASP A 137 18.57 -28.37 -8.47
CA ASP A 137 18.46 -28.80 -9.88
C ASP A 137 17.79 -30.18 -10.09
N GLY A 138 17.62 -30.97 -9.01
CA GLY A 138 17.02 -32.30 -9.04
C GLY A 138 15.48 -32.36 -9.00
N LEU A 139 14.78 -31.27 -8.66
CA LEU A 139 13.30 -31.27 -8.59
C LEU A 139 12.71 -30.87 -9.95
N ARG A 140 12.86 -31.75 -10.95
CA ARG A 140 12.14 -31.61 -12.21
C ARG A 140 10.64 -31.65 -11.94
N ARG A 141 9.96 -30.57 -12.34
CA ARG A 141 8.51 -30.42 -12.41
C ARG A 141 7.92 -31.70 -13.02
N VAL A 142 7.23 -32.52 -12.22
CA VAL A 142 6.42 -33.62 -12.75
C VAL A 142 5.33 -32.94 -13.57
N GLY A 143 5.45 -33.02 -14.90
CA GLY A 143 4.43 -32.55 -15.81
C GLY A 143 3.09 -33.25 -15.53
N PRO A 144 1.96 -32.67 -15.97
CA PRO A 144 0.66 -33.30 -15.77
C PRO A 144 0.70 -34.70 -16.40
N ARG A 145 0.47 -35.70 -15.55
CA ARG A 145 0.42 -37.11 -15.93
C ARG A 145 -0.73 -37.28 -16.92
N ALA A 146 -0.42 -37.69 -18.15
CA ALA A 146 -1.42 -37.98 -19.17
C ALA A 146 -2.45 -39.00 -18.62
N PRO A 147 -3.73 -38.90 -18.99
CA PRO A 147 -4.73 -39.86 -18.55
C PRO A 147 -4.37 -41.24 -19.10
N GLY A 148 -4.26 -42.22 -18.20
CA GLY A 148 -3.91 -43.59 -18.56
C GLY A 148 -4.99 -44.24 -19.42
N ASN A 149 -4.59 -44.79 -20.56
CA ASN A 149 -5.39 -45.75 -21.31
C ASN A 149 -5.46 -47.06 -20.51
N LEU A 150 -6.57 -47.30 -19.83
CA LEU A 150 -6.98 -48.63 -19.37
C LEU A 150 -7.81 -49.32 -20.45
N ALA A 151 -7.15 -50.08 -21.32
CA ALA A 151 -7.71 -51.21 -22.10
C ALA A 151 -6.51 -51.81 -22.89
N GLN A 152 -6.23 -53.10 -23.01
CA GLN A 152 -6.95 -54.35 -22.80
C GLN A 152 -5.89 -55.43 -22.49
N THR A 153 -6.10 -56.24 -21.46
CA THR A 153 -5.44 -57.55 -21.32
C THR A 153 -6.29 -58.58 -22.04
N VAL A 154 -5.82 -59.09 -23.18
CA VAL A 154 -6.41 -60.26 -23.85
C VAL A 154 -5.51 -61.45 -23.51
N PHE A 155 -6.03 -62.35 -22.67
CA PHE A 155 -5.41 -63.65 -22.43
C PHE A 155 -5.69 -64.56 -23.63
N HIS A 156 -4.62 -65.06 -24.26
CA HIS A 156 -4.67 -66.15 -25.22
C HIS A 156 -4.98 -67.49 -24.50
N ARG A 157 -5.81 -68.31 -25.14
CA ARG A 157 -5.81 -69.78 -25.02
C ARG A 157 -5.81 -70.38 -26.41
#